data_AF-A0A958M9J5-F1
#
_entry.id   AF-A0A958M9J5-F1
#
_cell.length_a   1.000
_cell.length_b   1.000
_cell.length_c   1.000
_cell.angle_alpha   90.00
_cell.angle_beta   90.00
_cell.angle_gamma   90.00
#
_symmetry.space_group_name_H-M   'P 1'
#
loop_
_entity.id
_entity.type
_entity.pdbx_description
1 polymer ?
#
loop_
_entity_poly.entity_id
_entity_poly.type
_entity_poly.pdbx_seq_one_letter_code
_entity_poly.pdbx_strand_id
1 'polypeptide(L)'
;HVYFEAATVILTLVLLGQLLEARAHSKTGDAIKALMKLAPDTAVRVAGGKEETIAVDAIKAGDMLKIKPGEKIPVDGRITEGHSVIDESAITGEPVPADKKEGDTVSSGTLNGNGAFLMQAENVGSDTLLSRIIAMVNAASRSRAPMQKLADKISGYFVPAVLGVAVLTFAVWKFFGPEPSFAYAFVNAVAVLIIACPCALGLATPMSVMVGVGKGALSGILIKNAEALEKMNTINTLIVDKTGTLTEGKPSVENAVSFSDRFTENDLLRYIMSLNSSSEHPLAGATVSYAKSKGITAEKVEHFESVPGKGVTGYVNHKQLALGNPALMDQMK
;
A
#
# COMPACT_ATOMS: atom_id res chain seq x y z
N HIS A 1 -40.28 -44.73 -1.62
CA HIS A 1 -39.18 -44.86 -0.63
C HIS A 1 -37.80 -44.67 -1.25
N VAL A 2 -37.44 -45.33 -2.35
CA VAL A 2 -36.09 -45.27 -2.96
C VAL A 2 -35.64 -43.85 -3.39
N TYR A 3 -36.56 -42.99 -3.82
CA TYR A 3 -36.23 -41.62 -4.25
C TYR A 3 -35.90 -40.64 -3.11
N PHE A 4 -36.41 -40.90 -1.89
CA PHE A 4 -36.13 -40.02 -0.74
C PHE A 4 -34.67 -40.12 -0.31
N GLU A 5 -34.09 -41.31 -0.37
CA GLU A 5 -32.69 -41.54 -0.03
C GLU A 5 -31.77 -40.80 -1.00
N ALA A 6 -31.97 -40.97 -2.31
CA ALA A 6 -31.21 -40.26 -3.34
C ALA A 6 -31.36 -38.74 -3.24
N ALA A 7 -32.59 -38.23 -3.07
CA ALA A 7 -32.85 -36.80 -2.93
C ALA A 7 -32.19 -36.21 -1.67
N THR A 8 -32.24 -36.93 -0.55
CA THR A 8 -31.65 -36.47 0.71
C THR A 8 -30.13 -36.43 0.61
N VAL A 9 -29.49 -37.48 0.08
CA VAL A 9 -28.02 -37.51 -0.10
C VAL A 9 -27.56 -36.41 -1.04
N ILE A 10 -28.23 -36.22 -2.17
CA ILE A 10 -27.94 -35.14 -3.13
C ILE A 10 -28.07 -33.78 -2.45
N LEU A 11 -29.18 -33.52 -1.76
CA LEU A 11 -29.42 -32.24 -1.08
C LEU A 11 -28.36 -31.98 0.00
N THR A 12 -28.02 -33.00 0.80
CA THR A 12 -26.97 -32.90 1.83
C THR A 12 -25.61 -32.59 1.22
N LEU A 13 -25.21 -33.25 0.13
CA LEU A 13 -23.94 -32.99 -0.53
C LEU A 13 -23.89 -31.59 -1.18
N VAL A 14 -24.99 -31.14 -1.78
CA VAL A 14 -25.09 -29.78 -2.33
C VAL A 14 -25.01 -28.73 -1.23
N LEU A 15 -25.76 -28.90 -0.14
CA LEU A 15 -25.72 -27.99 1.02
C LEU A 15 -24.35 -27.99 1.71
N LEU A 16 -23.70 -29.15 1.82
CA LEU A 16 -22.33 -29.25 2.34
C LEU A 16 -21.35 -28.51 1.42
N GLY A 17 -21.50 -28.65 0.10
CA GLY A 17 -20.74 -27.89 -0.89
C GLY A 17 -20.90 -26.39 -0.68
N GLN A 18 -22.14 -25.89 -0.61
CA GLN A 18 -22.47 -24.49 -0.35
C GLN A 18 -21.93 -24.00 1.00
N LEU A 19 -21.97 -24.84 2.04
CA LEU A 19 -21.40 -24.51 3.35
C LEU A 19 -19.88 -24.38 3.30
N LEU A 20 -19.20 -25.31 2.62
CA LEU A 20 -17.75 -25.25 2.42
C LEU A 20 -17.36 -24.01 1.61
N GLU A 21 -18.13 -23.67 0.57
CA GLU A 21 -17.98 -22.46 -0.24
C GLU A 21 -18.17 -21.18 0.60
N ALA A 22 -19.25 -21.10 1.39
CA ALA A 22 -19.50 -19.98 2.29
C ALA A 22 -18.39 -19.83 3.35
N ARG A 23 -17.90 -20.96 3.91
CA ARG A 23 -16.79 -20.96 4.87
C ARG A 23 -15.49 -20.51 4.23
N ALA A 24 -15.23 -20.93 2.99
CA ALA A 24 -14.06 -20.54 2.22
C ALA A 24 -14.09 -19.04 1.90
N HIS A 25 -15.23 -18.51 1.46
CA HIS A 25 -15.46 -17.09 1.22
C HIS A 25 -15.37 -16.26 2.52
N SER A 26 -15.80 -16.80 3.66
CA SER A 26 -15.64 -16.12 4.95
C SER A 26 -14.18 -15.96 5.37
N LYS A 27 -13.31 -16.94 5.01
CA LYS A 27 -11.88 -16.88 5.33
C LYS A 27 -11.13 -15.87 4.47
N THR A 28 -11.59 -15.56 3.27
CA THR A 28 -10.92 -14.58 2.41
C THR A 28 -11.06 -13.15 2.93
N GLY A 29 -12.12 -12.86 3.69
CA GLY A 29 -12.26 -11.59 4.41
C GLY A 29 -11.27 -11.41 5.56
N ASP A 30 -10.53 -12.45 5.96
CA ASP A 30 -9.62 -12.37 7.11
C ASP A 30 -8.42 -11.45 6.86
N ALA A 31 -8.02 -11.24 5.61
CA ALA A 31 -6.95 -10.28 5.29
C ALA A 31 -7.41 -8.83 5.50
N ILE A 32 -8.65 -8.50 5.13
CA ILE A 32 -9.25 -7.19 5.43
C ILE A 32 -9.42 -7.03 6.94
N LYS A 33 -9.90 -8.08 7.64
CA LYS A 33 -10.00 -8.04 9.11
C LYS A 33 -8.63 -7.87 9.78
N ALA A 34 -7.57 -8.47 9.23
CA ALA A 34 -6.21 -8.30 9.73
C ALA A 34 -5.75 -6.85 9.62
N LEU A 35 -6.06 -6.18 8.49
CA LEU A 35 -5.82 -4.74 8.32
C LEU A 35 -6.65 -3.90 9.30
N MET A 36 -7.93 -4.24 9.52
CA MET A 36 -8.78 -3.54 10.49
C MET A 36 -8.24 -3.65 11.93
N LYS A 37 -7.64 -4.79 12.29
CA LYS A 37 -7.01 -4.99 13.60
C LYS A 37 -5.74 -4.16 13.81
N LEU A 38 -5.20 -3.53 12.77
CA LEU A 38 -4.06 -2.62 12.90
C LEU A 38 -4.48 -1.29 13.53
N ALA A 39 -5.70 -0.81 13.28
CA ALA A 39 -6.23 0.35 13.99
C ALA A 39 -6.66 -0.05 15.42
N PRO A 40 -6.27 0.72 16.45
CA PRO A 40 -6.85 0.57 17.79
C PRO A 40 -8.29 1.12 17.82
N ASP A 41 -9.11 0.65 18.76
CA ASP A 41 -10.49 1.15 18.95
C ASP A 41 -10.55 2.46 19.76
N THR A 42 -9.52 2.73 20.56
CA THR A 42 -9.44 3.88 21.47
C THR A 42 -8.09 4.58 21.37
N ALA A 43 -8.07 5.86 21.73
CA ALA A 43 -6.87 6.69 21.80
C ALA A 43 -6.88 7.57 23.05
N VAL A 44 -5.70 7.96 23.52
CA VAL A 44 -5.56 8.90 24.64
C VAL A 44 -5.34 10.30 24.10
N ARG A 45 -6.36 11.16 24.24
CA ARG A 45 -6.27 12.58 23.89
C ARG A 45 -5.81 13.40 25.10
N VAL A 46 -4.94 14.37 24.84
CA VAL A 46 -4.48 15.34 25.84
C VAL A 46 -5.16 16.68 25.58
N ALA A 47 -6.12 17.05 26.44
CA ALA A 47 -6.83 18.32 26.34
C ALA A 47 -6.67 19.11 27.66
N GLY A 48 -6.10 20.32 27.58
CA GLY A 48 -5.89 21.17 28.76
C GLY A 48 -5.01 20.52 29.85
N GLY A 49 -4.03 19.70 29.45
CA GLY A 49 -3.13 19.00 30.36
C GLY A 49 -3.72 17.75 31.05
N LYS A 50 -4.94 17.34 30.68
CA LYS A 50 -5.56 16.09 31.16
C LYS A 50 -5.62 15.05 30.05
N GLU A 51 -5.31 13.81 30.42
CA GLU A 51 -5.46 12.63 29.56
C GLU A 51 -6.89 12.11 29.61
N GLU A 52 -7.53 11.96 28.46
CA GLU A 52 -8.87 11.41 28.29
C GLU A 52 -8.83 10.30 27.23
N THR A 53 -9.33 9.11 27.58
CA THR A 53 -9.49 8.02 26.60
C THR A 53 -10.75 8.25 25.80
N ILE A 54 -10.61 8.40 24.48
CA ILE A 54 -11.71 8.59 23.53
C ILE A 54 -11.72 7.46 22.48
N ALA A 55 -12.87 7.24 21.86
CA ALA A 55 -12.96 6.37 20.69
C ALA A 55 -12.19 6.99 19.51
N VAL A 56 -11.59 6.16 18.64
CA VAL A 56 -10.85 6.65 17.47
C VAL A 56 -11.73 7.49 16.54
N ASP A 57 -13.01 7.14 16.42
CA ASP A 57 -13.98 7.91 15.61
C ASP A 57 -14.27 9.32 16.14
N ALA A 58 -13.94 9.60 17.41
CA ALA A 58 -14.15 10.91 18.02
C ALA A 58 -12.94 11.86 17.87
N ILE A 59 -11.81 11.36 17.33
CA ILE A 59 -10.59 12.15 17.11
C ILE A 59 -10.82 13.15 15.98
N LYS A 60 -10.43 14.40 16.20
CA LYS A 60 -10.46 15.46 15.18
C LYS A 60 -9.05 15.85 14.75
N ALA A 61 -8.91 16.31 13.52
CA ALA A 61 -7.67 16.93 13.06
C ALA A 61 -7.30 18.10 13.99
N GLY A 62 -6.03 18.16 14.40
CA GLY A 62 -5.50 19.09 15.37
C GLY A 62 -5.52 18.60 16.83
N ASP A 63 -6.22 17.49 17.14
CA ASP A 63 -6.19 16.91 18.50
C ASP A 63 -4.78 16.43 18.85
N MET A 64 -4.39 16.66 20.11
CA MET A 64 -3.13 16.17 20.67
C MET A 64 -3.34 14.79 21.27
N LEU A 65 -2.61 13.80 20.82
CA LEU A 65 -2.70 12.41 21.25
C LEU A 65 -1.40 11.98 21.92
N LYS A 66 -1.52 11.24 23.02
CA LYS A 66 -0.38 10.62 23.70
C LYS A 66 -0.28 9.17 23.30
N ILE A 67 0.88 8.79 22.77
CA ILE A 67 1.18 7.41 22.38
C ILE A 67 2.18 6.84 23.39
N LYS A 68 1.79 5.76 24.08
CA LYS A 68 2.64 5.08 25.07
C LYS A 68 3.48 3.99 24.40
N PRO A 69 4.56 3.53 25.04
CA PRO A 69 5.38 2.43 24.52
C PRO A 69 4.54 1.18 24.26
N GLY A 70 4.71 0.55 23.09
CA GLY A 70 3.96 -0.63 22.67
C GLY A 70 2.52 -0.37 22.18
N GLU A 71 2.05 0.88 22.16
CA GLU A 71 0.72 1.20 21.62
C GLU A 71 0.74 1.35 20.10
N LYS A 72 -0.39 1.07 19.46
CA LYS A 72 -0.58 1.34 18.04
C LYS A 72 -0.99 2.78 17.82
N ILE A 73 -0.52 3.36 16.72
CA ILE A 73 -0.85 4.73 16.36
C ILE A 73 -2.28 4.77 15.80
N PRO A 74 -3.20 5.57 16.36
CA PRO A 74 -4.62 5.53 16.01
C PRO A 74 -4.96 6.20 14.68
N VAL A 75 -4.29 7.30 14.35
CA VAL A 75 -4.55 8.15 13.17
C VAL A 75 -3.23 8.65 12.59
N ASP A 76 -3.24 9.19 11.38
CA ASP A 76 -2.02 9.80 10.82
C ASP A 76 -1.78 11.17 11.47
N GLY A 77 -0.52 11.52 11.68
CA GLY A 77 -0.18 12.81 12.26
C GLY A 77 1.31 13.07 12.32
N ARG A 78 1.67 14.04 13.16
CA ARG A 78 3.05 14.50 13.32
C ARG A 78 3.45 14.53 14.78
N ILE A 79 4.67 14.10 15.09
CA ILE A 79 5.21 14.16 16.45
C ILE A 79 5.44 15.62 16.82
N THR A 80 4.88 16.04 17.95
CA THR A 80 5.05 17.38 18.51
C THR A 80 6.01 17.39 19.68
N GLU A 81 6.11 16.31 20.44
CA GLU A 81 7.05 16.20 21.56
C GLU A 81 7.49 14.76 21.74
N GLY A 82 8.78 14.56 22.02
CA GLY A 82 9.38 13.25 22.26
C GLY A 82 10.04 12.62 21.03
N HIS A 83 10.55 11.41 21.22
CA HIS A 83 11.16 10.60 20.18
C HIS A 83 10.85 9.14 20.45
N SER A 84 10.72 8.34 19.39
CA SER A 84 10.56 6.90 19.52
C SER A 84 10.96 6.20 18.24
N VAL A 85 11.19 4.90 18.37
CA VAL A 85 11.37 3.97 17.26
C VAL A 85 10.00 3.40 16.92
N ILE A 86 9.59 3.51 15.67
CA ILE A 86 8.25 3.08 15.21
C ILE A 86 8.42 1.94 14.20
N ASP A 87 7.75 0.83 14.47
CA ASP A 87 7.67 -0.29 13.53
C ASP A 87 6.56 -0.03 12.52
N GLU A 88 6.97 0.35 11.31
CA GLU A 88 6.09 0.62 10.17
C GLU A 88 5.94 -0.61 9.25
N SER A 89 6.50 -1.77 9.62
CA SER A 89 6.57 -2.98 8.77
C SER A 89 5.22 -3.48 8.28
N ALA A 90 4.16 -3.32 9.08
CA ALA A 90 2.81 -3.73 8.72
C ALA A 90 2.21 -2.94 7.54
N ILE A 91 2.76 -1.77 7.21
CA ILE A 91 2.26 -0.87 6.16
C ILE A 91 3.29 -0.69 5.06
N THR A 92 4.55 -0.45 5.40
CA THR A 92 5.62 -0.22 4.43
C THR A 92 6.22 -1.54 3.92
N GLY A 93 6.11 -2.62 4.69
CA GLY A 93 6.80 -3.89 4.43
C GLY A 93 8.29 -3.88 4.81
N GLU A 94 8.81 -2.76 5.33
CA GLU A 94 10.21 -2.66 5.72
C GLU A 94 10.42 -3.24 7.13
N PRO A 95 11.34 -4.19 7.33
CA PRO A 95 11.50 -4.89 8.60
C PRO A 95 12.27 -4.08 9.65
N VAL A 96 12.94 -2.99 9.24
CA VAL A 96 13.73 -2.15 10.14
C VAL A 96 12.83 -1.04 10.67
N PRO A 97 12.64 -0.95 12.00
CA PRO A 97 11.88 0.14 12.59
C PRO A 97 12.51 1.50 12.29
N ALA A 98 11.68 2.52 12.06
CA ALA A 98 12.13 3.87 11.74
C ALA A 98 12.29 4.72 13.01
N ASP A 99 13.44 5.38 13.15
CA ASP A 99 13.64 6.42 14.16
C ASP A 99 12.82 7.67 13.81
N LYS A 100 11.98 8.11 14.75
CA LYS A 100 11.12 9.29 14.57
C LYS A 100 11.33 10.29 15.72
N LYS A 101 11.44 11.57 15.35
CA LYS A 101 11.61 12.70 16.27
C LYS A 101 10.54 13.75 16.03
N GLU A 102 10.55 14.78 16.86
CA GLU A 102 9.70 15.95 16.71
C GLU A 102 9.74 16.51 15.28
N GLY A 103 8.56 16.76 14.72
CA GLY A 103 8.34 17.20 13.35
C GLY A 103 8.17 16.07 12.34
N ASP A 104 8.49 14.81 12.67
CA ASP A 104 8.32 13.69 11.74
C ASP A 104 6.87 13.19 11.68
N THR A 105 6.49 12.67 10.52
CA THR A 105 5.16 12.08 10.30
C THR A 105 5.10 10.63 10.77
N VAL A 106 3.95 10.28 11.35
CA VAL A 106 3.63 8.94 11.82
C VAL A 106 2.30 8.48 11.20
N SER A 107 2.21 7.18 10.91
CA SER A 107 1.09 6.60 10.17
C SER A 107 0.19 5.78 11.07
N SER A 108 -1.12 5.81 10.82
CA SER A 108 -2.11 4.99 11.53
C SER A 108 -1.84 3.50 11.36
N GLY A 109 -1.94 2.72 12.43
CA GLY A 109 -1.78 1.26 12.40
C GLY A 109 -0.35 0.75 12.56
N THR A 110 0.65 1.64 12.66
CA THR A 110 2.03 1.27 13.00
C THR A 110 2.17 1.08 14.51
N LEU A 111 3.21 0.37 14.92
CA LEU A 111 3.46 0.03 16.33
C LEU A 111 4.54 0.93 16.91
N ASN A 112 4.21 1.63 17.99
CA ASN A 112 5.20 2.37 18.75
C ASN A 112 6.10 1.41 19.53
N GLY A 113 7.42 1.59 19.44
CA GLY A 113 8.40 0.85 20.20
C GLY A 113 8.47 1.29 21.66
N ASN A 114 9.64 1.74 22.09
CA ASN A 114 9.95 1.88 23.52
C ASN A 114 9.72 3.29 24.09
N GLY A 115 9.57 4.31 23.24
CA GLY A 115 9.40 5.70 23.66
C GLY A 115 7.94 6.08 23.90
N ALA A 116 7.72 7.19 24.60
CA ALA A 116 6.42 7.85 24.67
C ALA A 116 6.53 9.20 23.96
N PHE A 117 5.52 9.57 23.18
CA PHE A 117 5.51 10.84 22.47
C PHE A 117 4.10 11.43 22.38
N LEU A 118 4.05 12.74 22.17
CA LEU A 118 2.83 13.45 21.79
C LEU A 118 2.82 13.65 20.28
N MET A 119 1.66 13.46 19.68
CA MET A 119 1.44 13.74 18.27
C MET A 119 0.20 14.60 18.07
N GLN A 120 0.23 15.42 17.02
CA GLN A 120 -0.94 16.12 16.53
C GLN A 120 -1.57 15.31 15.41
N ALA A 121 -2.88 15.05 15.50
CA ALA A 121 -3.64 14.38 14.45
C ALA A 121 -3.74 15.25 13.18
N GLU A 122 -3.34 14.72 12.02
CA GLU A 122 -3.47 15.40 10.72
C GLU A 122 -4.64 14.81 9.92
N ASN A 123 -4.57 13.51 9.55
CA ASN A 123 -5.63 12.81 8.83
C ASN A 123 -6.36 11.85 9.77
N VAL A 124 -7.68 11.95 9.84
CA VAL A 124 -8.54 11.15 10.75
C VAL A 124 -9.63 10.42 9.99
N GLY A 125 -10.18 9.36 10.58
CA GLY A 125 -11.26 8.56 9.98
C GLY A 125 -10.88 8.02 8.59
N SER A 126 -11.76 8.25 7.60
CA SER A 126 -11.59 7.76 6.22
C SER A 126 -10.39 8.35 5.49
N ASP A 127 -9.82 9.45 5.96
CA ASP A 127 -8.69 10.10 5.32
C ASP A 127 -7.34 9.48 5.70
N THR A 128 -7.30 8.63 6.72
CA THR A 128 -6.09 7.91 7.15
C THR A 128 -5.52 7.02 6.05
N LEU A 129 -4.20 6.84 6.03
CA LEU A 129 -3.50 5.94 5.12
C LEU A 129 -4.04 4.51 5.23
N LEU A 130 -4.24 4.00 6.45
CA LEU A 130 -4.81 2.66 6.65
C LEU A 130 -6.23 2.54 6.10
N SER A 131 -7.09 3.55 6.32
CA SER A 131 -8.46 3.54 5.75
C SER A 131 -8.45 3.57 4.23
N ARG A 132 -7.53 4.33 3.62
CA ARG A 132 -7.34 4.34 2.16
C ARG A 132 -6.87 2.98 1.65
N ILE A 133 -5.95 2.31 2.35
CA ILE A 133 -5.51 0.95 2.03
C ILE A 133 -6.71 -0.02 2.09
N ILE A 134 -7.50 0.01 3.16
CA ILE A 134 -8.68 -0.83 3.31
C ILE A 134 -9.69 -0.58 2.17
N ALA A 135 -9.94 0.68 1.82
CA ALA A 135 -10.81 1.05 0.71
C ALA A 135 -10.29 0.53 -0.64
N MET A 136 -8.99 0.64 -0.90
CA MET A 136 -8.36 0.12 -2.12
C MET A 136 -8.41 -1.41 -2.20
N VAL A 137 -8.11 -2.12 -1.12
CA VAL A 137 -8.21 -3.59 -1.05
C VAL A 137 -9.65 -4.04 -1.31
N ASN A 138 -10.63 -3.36 -0.71
CA ASN A 138 -12.04 -3.63 -0.95
C ASN A 138 -12.43 -3.39 -2.42
N ALA A 139 -12.02 -2.27 -3.00
CA ALA A 139 -12.28 -1.96 -4.41
C ALA A 139 -11.65 -2.99 -5.35
N ALA A 140 -10.39 -3.38 -5.09
CA ALA A 140 -9.67 -4.39 -5.85
C ALA A 140 -10.34 -5.76 -5.75
N SER A 141 -10.81 -6.17 -4.57
CA SER A 141 -11.51 -7.46 -4.38
C SER A 141 -12.84 -7.56 -5.14
N ARG A 142 -13.49 -6.42 -5.39
CA ARG A 142 -14.74 -6.33 -6.16
C ARG A 142 -14.51 -6.17 -7.66
N SER A 143 -13.26 -5.94 -8.08
CA SER A 143 -12.91 -5.79 -9.49
C SER A 143 -12.86 -7.15 -10.20
N ARG A 144 -13.34 -7.21 -11.44
CA ARG A 144 -13.35 -8.46 -12.22
C ARG A 144 -11.96 -8.73 -12.79
N ALA A 145 -11.45 -9.92 -12.52
CA ALA A 145 -10.18 -10.38 -13.06
C ALA A 145 -10.37 -11.05 -14.45
N PRO A 146 -9.39 -10.99 -15.36
CA PRO A 146 -9.44 -11.68 -16.65
C PRO A 146 -9.70 -13.19 -16.56
N MET A 147 -9.16 -13.89 -15.56
CA MET A 147 -9.46 -15.33 -15.37
C MET A 147 -10.93 -15.63 -15.07
N GLN A 148 -11.67 -14.69 -14.47
CA GLN A 148 -13.12 -14.82 -14.30
C GLN A 148 -13.83 -14.89 -15.66
N LYS A 149 -13.32 -14.15 -16.67
CA LYS A 149 -13.83 -14.25 -18.05
C LYS A 149 -13.49 -15.59 -18.70
N LEU A 150 -12.39 -16.23 -18.32
CA LEU A 150 -12.06 -17.58 -18.79
C LEU A 150 -13.02 -18.61 -18.20
N ALA A 151 -13.34 -18.51 -16.90
CA ALA A 151 -14.36 -19.33 -16.25
C ALA A 151 -15.74 -19.15 -16.90
N ASP A 152 -16.13 -17.92 -17.22
CA ASP A 152 -17.37 -17.61 -17.95
C ASP A 152 -17.36 -18.24 -19.36
N LYS A 153 -16.22 -18.16 -20.07
CA LYS A 153 -16.05 -18.77 -21.40
C LYS A 153 -16.16 -20.30 -21.33
N ILE A 154 -15.51 -20.93 -20.35
CA ILE A 154 -15.61 -22.38 -20.12
C ILE A 154 -17.06 -22.75 -19.82
N SER A 155 -17.74 -22.01 -18.94
CA SER A 155 -19.15 -22.23 -18.61
C SER A 155 -20.06 -22.12 -19.84
N GLY A 156 -19.76 -21.17 -20.74
CA GLY A 156 -20.48 -20.98 -22.01
C GLY A 156 -20.43 -22.20 -22.95
N TYR A 157 -19.36 -23.00 -22.92
CA TYR A 157 -19.27 -24.26 -23.68
C TYR A 157 -19.71 -25.47 -22.86
N PHE A 158 -19.41 -25.48 -21.57
CA PHE A 158 -19.65 -26.60 -20.67
C PHE A 158 -21.15 -26.84 -20.42
N VAL A 159 -21.93 -25.77 -20.19
CA VAL A 159 -23.37 -25.90 -19.92
C VAL A 159 -24.13 -26.52 -21.10
N PRO A 160 -23.97 -26.06 -22.36
CA PRO A 160 -24.59 -26.71 -23.51
C PRO A 160 -24.14 -28.17 -23.71
N ALA A 161 -22.85 -28.46 -23.49
CA ALA A 161 -22.32 -29.82 -23.63
C ALA A 161 -22.96 -30.79 -22.62
N VAL A 162 -23.05 -30.39 -21.35
CA VAL A 162 -23.67 -31.18 -20.28
C VAL A 162 -25.16 -31.39 -20.54
N LEU A 163 -25.87 -30.35 -21.00
CA LEU A 163 -27.27 -30.48 -21.44
C LEU A 163 -27.42 -31.50 -22.57
N GLY A 164 -26.54 -31.45 -23.57
CA GLY A 164 -26.51 -32.42 -24.66
C GLY A 164 -26.29 -33.85 -24.15
N VAL A 165 -25.32 -34.06 -23.26
CA VAL A 165 -25.04 -35.37 -22.65
C VAL A 165 -26.22 -35.85 -21.80
N ALA A 166 -26.88 -34.97 -21.04
CA ALA A 166 -28.05 -35.34 -20.24
C ALA A 166 -29.24 -35.78 -21.12
N VAL A 167 -29.49 -35.07 -22.22
CA VAL A 167 -30.53 -35.45 -23.21
C VAL A 167 -30.18 -36.77 -23.90
N LEU A 168 -28.92 -36.97 -24.29
CA LEU A 168 -28.46 -38.23 -24.86
C LEU A 168 -28.60 -39.39 -23.87
N THR A 169 -28.22 -39.16 -22.61
CA THR A 169 -28.36 -40.15 -21.52
C THR A 169 -29.83 -40.52 -21.33
N PHE A 170 -30.72 -39.52 -21.29
CA PHE A 170 -32.16 -39.75 -21.24
C PHE A 170 -32.66 -40.59 -22.41
N ALA A 171 -32.26 -40.26 -23.64
CA ALA A 171 -32.68 -40.99 -24.83
C ALA A 171 -32.21 -42.46 -24.79
N VAL A 172 -30.93 -42.71 -24.48
CA VAL A 172 -30.35 -44.06 -24.42
C VAL A 172 -31.10 -44.92 -23.39
N TRP A 173 -31.27 -44.42 -22.17
CA TRP A 173 -31.93 -45.18 -21.11
C TRP A 173 -33.44 -45.32 -21.30
N LYS A 174 -34.07 -44.43 -22.06
CA LYS A 174 -35.49 -44.57 -22.42
C LYS A 174 -35.70 -45.76 -23.37
N PHE A 175 -34.78 -45.99 -24.31
CA PHE A 175 -34.90 -47.05 -25.31
C PHE A 175 -34.29 -48.39 -24.88
N PHE A 176 -33.21 -48.38 -24.10
CA PHE A 176 -32.46 -49.59 -23.72
C PHE A 176 -32.47 -49.89 -22.22
N GLY A 177 -33.12 -49.04 -21.41
CA GLY A 177 -33.11 -49.17 -19.95
C GLY A 177 -34.15 -50.16 -19.40
N PRO A 178 -33.94 -50.63 -18.16
CA PRO A 178 -34.87 -51.54 -17.47
C PRO A 178 -36.21 -50.85 -17.17
N GLU A 179 -37.30 -51.63 -17.08
CA GLU A 179 -38.59 -51.09 -16.67
C GLU A 179 -38.60 -50.68 -15.19
N PRO A 180 -39.19 -49.52 -14.82
CA PRO A 180 -39.83 -48.52 -15.69
C PRO A 180 -38.79 -47.58 -16.37
N SER A 181 -38.67 -47.69 -17.69
CA SER A 181 -37.60 -47.05 -18.47
C SER A 181 -37.64 -45.52 -18.42
N PHE A 182 -38.82 -44.91 -18.37
CA PHE A 182 -38.97 -43.46 -18.28
C PHE A 182 -38.44 -42.90 -16.95
N ALA A 183 -38.78 -43.54 -15.83
CA ALA A 183 -38.31 -43.11 -14.52
C ALA A 183 -36.79 -43.31 -14.39
N TYR A 184 -36.28 -44.44 -14.87
CA TYR A 184 -34.85 -44.74 -14.86
C TYR A 184 -34.04 -43.73 -15.71
N ALA A 185 -34.52 -43.42 -16.91
CA ALA A 185 -33.90 -42.43 -17.80
C ALA A 185 -33.90 -41.02 -17.19
N PHE A 186 -34.99 -40.62 -16.56
CA PHE A 186 -35.12 -39.30 -15.93
C PHE A 186 -34.14 -39.13 -14.76
N VAL A 187 -34.03 -40.14 -13.89
CA VAL A 187 -33.09 -40.13 -12.76
C VAL A 187 -31.64 -39.98 -13.24
N ASN A 188 -31.24 -40.77 -14.24
CA ASN A 188 -29.87 -40.72 -14.75
C ASN A 188 -29.55 -39.40 -15.45
N ALA A 189 -30.49 -38.83 -16.21
CA ALA A 189 -30.31 -37.53 -16.83
C ALA A 189 -30.14 -36.41 -15.79
N VAL A 190 -30.96 -36.42 -14.73
CA VAL A 190 -30.84 -35.47 -13.61
C VAL A 190 -29.53 -35.68 -12.85
N ALA A 191 -29.09 -36.93 -12.65
CA ALA A 191 -27.82 -37.23 -12.00
C ALA A 191 -26.62 -36.65 -12.77
N VAL A 192 -26.63 -36.74 -14.11
CA VAL A 192 -25.60 -36.10 -14.96
C VAL A 192 -25.56 -34.58 -14.73
N LEU A 193 -26.72 -33.92 -14.70
CA LEU A 193 -26.80 -32.47 -14.46
C LEU A 193 -26.27 -32.08 -13.07
N ILE A 194 -26.57 -32.87 -12.05
CA ILE A 194 -26.15 -32.62 -10.67
C ILE A 194 -24.63 -32.77 -10.52
N ILE A 195 -24.08 -33.89 -11.01
CA ILE A 195 -22.64 -34.17 -10.92
C ILE A 195 -21.83 -33.13 -11.70
N ALA A 196 -22.40 -32.60 -12.78
CA ALA A 196 -21.73 -31.61 -13.60
C ALA A 196 -21.68 -30.19 -13.01
N CYS A 197 -22.32 -29.87 -11.87
CA CYS A 197 -22.28 -28.49 -11.34
C CYS A 197 -20.83 -27.99 -11.18
N PRO A 198 -20.39 -26.95 -11.90
CA PRO A 198 -19.06 -26.37 -11.74
C PRO A 198 -19.04 -25.40 -10.55
N CYS A 199 -19.60 -25.81 -9.42
CA CYS A 199 -19.84 -24.96 -8.26
C CYS A 199 -18.52 -24.28 -7.76
N ALA A 200 -17.38 -24.97 -7.82
CA ALA A 200 -16.07 -24.42 -7.42
C ALA A 200 -15.44 -23.44 -8.44
N LEU A 201 -15.85 -23.49 -9.72
CA LEU A 201 -15.21 -22.74 -10.79
C LEU A 201 -15.42 -21.23 -10.63
N GLY A 202 -16.59 -20.81 -10.16
CA GLY A 202 -16.96 -19.39 -9.99
C GLY A 202 -16.28 -18.71 -8.81
N LEU A 203 -15.79 -19.47 -7.82
CA LEU A 203 -15.19 -18.93 -6.60
C LEU A 203 -13.67 -18.98 -6.55
N ALA A 204 -13.05 -19.86 -7.34
CA ALA A 204 -11.60 -20.03 -7.32
C ALA A 204 -10.86 -18.69 -7.53
N THR A 205 -11.26 -17.92 -8.55
CA THR A 205 -10.59 -16.65 -8.90
C THR A 205 -10.81 -15.54 -7.86
N PRO A 206 -12.05 -15.19 -7.46
CA PRO A 206 -12.27 -14.12 -6.47
C PRO A 206 -11.56 -14.40 -5.14
N MET A 207 -11.55 -15.66 -4.70
CA MET A 207 -10.89 -16.02 -3.45
C MET A 207 -9.37 -15.86 -3.51
N SER A 208 -8.74 -16.35 -4.58
CA SER A 208 -7.29 -16.21 -4.78
C SER A 208 -6.88 -14.74 -4.88
N VAL A 209 -7.66 -13.92 -5.59
CA VAL A 209 -7.42 -12.47 -5.70
C VAL A 209 -7.54 -11.79 -4.34
N MET A 210 -8.61 -12.05 -3.58
CA MET A 210 -8.83 -11.40 -2.27
C MET A 210 -7.70 -11.71 -1.28
N VAL A 211 -7.27 -12.97 -1.19
CA VAL A 211 -6.14 -13.36 -0.32
C VAL A 211 -4.82 -12.78 -0.83
N GLY A 212 -4.59 -12.79 -2.14
CA GLY A 212 -3.37 -12.26 -2.77
C GLY A 212 -3.22 -10.75 -2.55
N VAL A 213 -4.28 -9.97 -2.82
CA VAL A 213 -4.30 -8.52 -2.60
C VAL A 213 -4.16 -8.19 -1.12
N GLY A 214 -4.86 -8.92 -0.24
CA GLY A 214 -4.76 -8.72 1.20
C GLY A 214 -3.37 -9.00 1.76
N LYS A 215 -2.70 -10.08 1.31
CA LYS A 215 -1.30 -10.35 1.67
C LYS A 215 -0.34 -9.31 1.09
N GLY A 216 -0.53 -8.91 -0.16
CA GLY A 216 0.29 -7.87 -0.80
C GLY A 216 0.26 -6.55 -0.02
N ALA A 217 -0.93 -6.14 0.44
CA ALA A 217 -1.10 -4.93 1.22
C ALA A 217 -0.32 -4.95 2.54
N LEU A 218 -0.25 -6.11 3.22
CA LEU A 218 0.56 -6.29 4.44
C LEU A 218 2.07 -6.25 4.18
N SER A 219 2.50 -6.30 2.93
CA SER A 219 3.90 -6.17 2.51
C SER A 219 4.16 -4.85 1.77
N GLY A 220 3.29 -3.85 1.92
CA GLY A 220 3.42 -2.55 1.24
C GLY A 220 3.09 -2.57 -0.25
N ILE A 221 2.59 -3.68 -0.80
CA ILE A 221 2.23 -3.80 -2.22
C ILE A 221 0.73 -3.53 -2.40
N LEU A 222 0.41 -2.33 -2.89
CA LEU A 222 -0.97 -1.88 -3.06
C LEU A 222 -1.48 -2.17 -4.49
N ILE A 223 -2.27 -3.22 -4.62
CA ILE A 223 -2.87 -3.65 -5.90
C ILE A 223 -4.26 -3.03 -6.04
N LYS A 224 -4.43 -2.12 -7.01
CA LYS A 224 -5.70 -1.41 -7.23
C LYS A 224 -6.75 -2.23 -7.99
N ASN A 225 -6.33 -3.19 -8.81
CA ASN A 225 -7.21 -4.00 -9.65
C ASN A 225 -6.71 -5.45 -9.74
N ALA A 226 -7.65 -6.39 -9.74
CA ALA A 226 -7.35 -7.83 -9.85
C ALA A 226 -6.60 -8.16 -11.16
N GLU A 227 -6.88 -7.40 -12.22
CA GLU A 227 -6.20 -7.53 -13.52
C GLU A 227 -4.69 -7.25 -13.43
N ALA A 228 -4.23 -6.31 -12.59
CA ALA A 228 -2.79 -6.07 -12.44
C ALA A 228 -2.07 -7.28 -11.82
N LEU A 229 -2.72 -7.96 -10.86
CA LEU A 229 -2.14 -9.15 -10.24
C LEU A 229 -1.94 -10.28 -11.26
N GLU A 230 -2.92 -10.50 -12.14
CA GLU A 230 -2.79 -11.48 -13.22
C GLU A 230 -1.79 -11.06 -14.29
N LYS A 231 -1.81 -9.80 -14.72
CA LYS A 231 -0.87 -9.28 -15.72
C LYS A 231 0.56 -9.33 -15.23
N MET A 232 0.83 -9.09 -13.94
CA MET A 232 2.19 -9.18 -13.39
C MET A 232 2.82 -10.56 -13.61
N ASN A 233 2.04 -11.64 -13.59
CA ASN A 233 2.56 -12.98 -13.88
C ASN A 233 3.06 -13.13 -15.34
N THR A 234 2.53 -12.32 -16.27
CA THR A 234 2.88 -12.38 -17.69
C THR A 234 3.95 -11.37 -18.11
N ILE A 235 4.27 -10.42 -17.25
CA ILE A 235 5.26 -9.37 -17.53
C ILE A 235 6.66 -9.96 -17.45
N ASN A 236 7.47 -9.71 -18.49
CA ASN A 236 8.87 -10.18 -18.59
C ASN A 236 9.88 -9.03 -18.63
N THR A 237 9.41 -7.80 -18.79
CA THR A 237 10.25 -6.61 -18.95
C THR A 237 9.75 -5.55 -17.98
N LEU A 238 10.64 -5.07 -17.12
CA LEU A 238 10.37 -3.98 -16.20
C LEU A 238 11.17 -2.75 -16.63
N ILE A 239 10.46 -1.69 -17.01
CA ILE A 239 11.05 -0.37 -17.25
C ILE A 239 10.86 0.43 -15.97
N VAL A 240 11.96 0.87 -15.37
CA VAL A 240 11.95 1.57 -14.09
C VAL A 240 12.35 3.02 -14.33
N ASP A 241 11.60 3.96 -13.75
CA ASP A 241 12.07 5.34 -13.69
C ASP A 241 13.21 5.46 -12.68
N LYS A 242 14.18 6.34 -12.92
CA LYS A 242 15.32 6.48 -12.00
C LYS A 242 14.91 7.31 -10.79
N THR A 243 14.45 8.52 -11.05
CA THR A 243 14.28 9.56 -10.03
C THR A 243 13.03 9.28 -9.21
N GLY A 244 13.17 9.09 -7.90
CA GLY A 244 12.03 8.84 -7.01
C GLY A 244 11.49 7.41 -7.06
N THR A 245 12.09 6.50 -7.85
CA THR A 245 11.81 5.06 -7.80
C THR A 245 13.05 4.26 -7.41
N LEU A 246 14.16 4.41 -8.15
CA LEU A 246 15.45 3.82 -7.78
C LEU A 246 16.25 4.69 -6.82
N THR A 247 16.02 6.00 -6.85
CA THR A 247 16.69 6.97 -6.00
C THR A 247 15.69 7.66 -5.07
N GLU A 248 16.18 8.18 -3.95
CA GLU A 248 15.37 8.90 -2.95
C GLU A 248 14.68 10.18 -3.47
N GLY A 249 14.97 10.60 -4.71
CA GLY A 249 14.40 11.80 -5.33
C GLY A 249 14.86 13.11 -4.70
N LYS A 250 15.77 13.06 -3.72
CA LYS A 250 16.37 14.22 -3.05
C LYS A 250 17.85 14.32 -3.44
N PRO A 251 18.31 15.47 -3.92
CA PRO A 251 19.73 15.67 -4.15
C PRO A 251 20.48 15.67 -2.81
N SER A 252 21.63 15.00 -2.77
CA SER A 252 22.58 15.02 -1.65
C SER A 252 23.96 15.41 -2.16
N VAL A 253 24.76 16.00 -1.29
CA VAL A 253 26.16 16.33 -1.59
C VAL A 253 27.02 15.17 -1.09
N GLU A 254 27.80 14.59 -1.99
CA GLU A 254 28.74 13.52 -1.65
C GLU A 254 30.08 14.09 -1.19
N ASN A 255 30.64 15.04 -1.95
CA ASN A 255 31.96 15.62 -1.70
C ASN A 255 32.02 17.10 -2.11
N ALA A 256 32.89 17.85 -1.43
CA ALA A 256 33.27 19.21 -1.79
C ALA A 256 34.79 19.26 -1.99
N VAL A 257 35.24 19.70 -3.18
CA VAL A 257 36.67 19.69 -3.55
C VAL A 257 37.11 21.11 -3.86
N SER A 258 38.22 21.53 -3.26
CA SER A 258 38.90 22.79 -3.59
C SER A 258 39.95 22.56 -4.67
N PHE A 259 39.99 23.43 -5.68
CA PHE A 259 41.04 23.44 -6.70
C PHE A 259 42.28 24.26 -6.29
N SER A 260 42.26 24.84 -5.08
CA SER A 260 43.35 25.67 -4.56
C SER A 260 43.66 25.31 -3.11
N ASP A 261 44.96 25.24 -2.78
CA ASP A 261 45.42 25.04 -1.40
C ASP A 261 45.04 26.21 -0.46
N ARG A 262 44.50 27.30 -1.01
CA ARG A 262 44.06 28.48 -0.24
C ARG A 262 42.76 28.29 0.52
N PHE A 263 41.95 27.29 0.15
CA PHE A 263 40.65 27.05 0.76
C PHE A 263 40.54 25.61 1.22
N THR A 264 40.17 25.42 2.49
CA THR A 264 39.81 24.10 3.01
C THR A 264 38.39 23.72 2.56
N GLU A 265 38.04 22.45 2.69
CA GLU A 265 36.66 21.98 2.44
C GLU A 265 35.64 22.75 3.30
N ASN A 266 35.99 23.02 4.57
CA ASN A 266 35.11 23.76 5.48
C ASN A 266 34.93 25.23 5.06
N ASP A 267 35.97 25.86 4.52
CA ASP A 267 35.86 27.23 3.99
C ASP A 267 34.94 27.25 2.77
N LEU A 268 35.09 26.27 1.87
CA LEU A 268 34.27 26.12 0.68
C LEU A 268 32.79 25.92 1.06
N LEU A 269 32.52 24.98 1.97
CA LEU A 269 31.19 24.69 2.46
C LEU A 269 30.54 25.88 3.16
N ARG A 270 31.34 26.68 3.90
CA ARG A 270 30.84 27.90 4.54
C ARG A 270 30.36 28.92 3.50
N TYR A 271 31.15 29.15 2.46
CA TYR A 271 30.77 30.06 1.37
C TYR A 271 29.55 29.54 0.60
N ILE A 272 29.54 28.25 0.26
CA ILE A 272 28.41 27.60 -0.44
C ILE A 272 27.13 27.70 0.39
N MET A 273 27.17 27.33 1.67
CA MET A 273 26.02 27.39 2.58
C MET A 273 25.51 28.81 2.76
N SER A 274 26.41 29.79 2.91
CA SER A 274 26.04 31.19 3.08
C SER A 274 25.25 31.66 1.87
N LEU A 275 25.80 31.47 0.66
CA LEU A 275 25.15 31.86 -0.59
C LEU A 275 23.80 31.14 -0.80
N ASN A 276 23.74 29.83 -0.51
CA ASN A 276 22.54 29.03 -0.70
C ASN A 276 21.49 29.16 0.40
N SER A 277 21.81 29.81 1.53
CA SER A 277 20.85 30.04 2.63
C SER A 277 19.63 30.87 2.20
N SER A 278 19.78 31.68 1.16
CA SER A 278 18.74 32.55 0.60
C SER A 278 18.06 31.98 -0.66
N SER A 279 18.36 30.73 -1.04
CA SER A 279 17.85 30.09 -2.26
C SER A 279 16.89 28.95 -1.94
N GLU A 280 15.73 28.94 -2.60
CA GLU A 280 14.71 27.87 -2.47
C GLU A 280 14.97 26.66 -3.38
N HIS A 281 16.07 26.67 -4.16
CA HIS A 281 16.36 25.60 -5.11
C HIS A 281 16.71 24.27 -4.40
N PRO A 282 16.26 23.09 -4.88
CA PRO A 282 16.55 21.80 -4.24
C PRO A 282 18.05 21.52 -3.99
N LEU A 283 18.92 21.92 -4.94
CA LEU A 283 20.38 21.81 -4.78
C LEU A 283 20.92 22.74 -3.67
N ALA A 284 20.33 23.91 -3.49
CA ALA A 284 20.71 24.82 -2.40
C ALA A 284 20.37 24.16 -1.05
N GLY A 285 19.16 23.60 -0.91
CA GLY A 285 18.76 22.83 0.26
C GLY A 285 19.70 21.65 0.57
N ALA A 286 20.15 20.92 -0.46
CA ALA A 286 21.11 19.81 -0.31
C ALA A 286 22.46 20.28 0.25
N THR A 287 23.02 21.36 -0.32
CA THR A 287 24.31 21.91 0.13
C THR A 287 24.24 22.52 1.53
N VAL A 288 23.16 23.21 1.87
CA VAL A 288 22.94 23.78 3.21
C VAL A 288 22.82 22.66 4.24
N SER A 289 22.09 21.59 3.93
CA SER A 289 21.95 20.42 4.81
C SER A 289 23.28 19.70 5.03
N TYR A 290 24.08 19.54 3.97
CA TYR A 290 25.43 18.94 4.06
C TYR A 290 26.40 19.80 4.89
N ALA A 291 26.40 21.12 4.71
CA ALA A 291 27.22 22.01 5.54
C ALA A 291 26.79 22.01 7.02
N LYS A 292 25.48 21.99 7.30
CA LYS A 292 24.95 21.86 8.66
C LYS A 292 25.36 20.55 9.33
N SER A 293 25.34 19.43 8.61
CA SER A 293 25.76 18.13 9.18
C SER A 293 27.25 18.09 9.54
N LYS A 294 28.07 18.96 8.91
CA LYS A 294 29.49 19.19 9.25
C LYS A 294 29.70 20.26 10.33
N GLY A 295 28.63 20.80 10.93
CA GLY A 295 28.70 21.82 11.99
C GLY A 295 29.07 23.22 11.49
N ILE A 296 28.90 23.50 10.19
CA ILE A 296 29.20 24.81 9.60
C ILE A 296 27.99 25.72 9.72
N THR A 297 28.24 26.99 10.00
CA THR A 297 27.22 28.04 10.10
C THR A 297 27.27 28.96 8.89
N ALA A 298 26.09 29.45 8.48
CA ALA A 298 25.99 30.44 7.42
C ALA A 298 26.45 31.81 7.91
N GLU A 299 27.19 32.52 7.07
CA GLU A 299 27.53 33.92 7.24
C GLU A 299 26.52 34.80 6.48
N LYS A 300 26.48 36.08 6.84
CA LYS A 300 25.55 37.03 6.22
C LYS A 300 25.94 37.27 4.77
N VAL A 301 24.97 37.13 3.86
CA VAL A 301 25.12 37.47 2.44
C VAL A 301 24.60 38.87 2.18
N GLU A 302 25.34 39.65 1.39
CA GLU A 302 24.94 40.95 0.86
C GLU A 302 24.76 40.84 -0.66
N HIS A 303 23.81 41.60 -1.22
CA HIS A 303 23.51 41.63 -2.65
C HIS A 303 23.32 40.23 -3.28
N PHE A 304 22.56 39.37 -2.62
CA PHE A 304 22.19 38.07 -3.18
C PHE A 304 21.39 38.25 -4.48
N GLU A 305 21.79 37.55 -5.53
CA GLU A 305 21.12 37.53 -6.81
C GLU A 305 20.99 36.10 -7.32
N SER A 306 19.79 35.73 -7.76
CA SER A 306 19.54 34.46 -8.44
C SER A 306 19.54 34.69 -9.94
N VAL A 307 20.43 34.01 -10.66
CA VAL A 307 20.56 34.09 -12.12
C VAL A 307 19.86 32.87 -12.72
N PRO A 308 18.64 33.01 -13.29
CA PRO A 308 17.84 31.88 -13.74
C PRO A 308 18.57 31.00 -14.74
N GLY A 309 18.52 29.69 -14.52
CA GLY A 309 19.18 28.70 -15.38
C GLY A 309 20.72 28.68 -15.29
N LYS A 310 21.33 29.48 -14.40
CA LYS A 310 22.79 29.57 -14.23
C LYS A 310 23.25 29.29 -12.81
N GLY A 311 22.66 29.96 -11.81
CA GLY A 311 23.04 29.79 -10.41
C GLY A 311 22.72 31.00 -9.55
N VAL A 312 23.57 31.27 -8.56
CA VAL A 312 23.42 32.37 -7.60
C VAL A 312 24.74 33.11 -7.41
N THR A 313 24.66 34.40 -7.12
CA THR A 313 25.80 35.29 -6.83
C THR A 313 25.50 36.11 -5.57
N GLY A 314 26.55 36.67 -4.98
CA GLY A 314 26.41 37.55 -3.82
C GLY A 314 27.75 37.84 -3.16
N TYR A 315 27.71 38.57 -2.06
CA TYR A 315 28.90 38.96 -1.31
C TYR A 315 28.87 38.36 0.09
N VAL A 316 29.97 37.73 0.50
CA VAL A 316 30.18 37.23 1.87
C VAL A 316 31.53 37.77 2.35
N ASN A 317 31.54 38.49 3.48
CA ASN A 317 32.73 39.19 4.00
C ASN A 317 33.44 40.05 2.93
N HIS A 318 32.67 40.83 2.17
CA HIS A 318 33.16 41.68 1.05
C HIS A 318 33.83 40.92 -0.10
N LYS A 319 33.74 39.59 -0.15
CA LYS A 319 34.18 38.78 -1.30
C LYS A 319 32.99 38.47 -2.19
N GLN A 320 33.14 38.76 -3.49
CA GLN A 320 32.16 38.35 -4.48
C GLN A 320 32.26 36.84 -4.71
N LEU A 321 31.12 36.16 -4.59
CA LEU A 321 30.98 34.72 -4.77
C LEU A 321 29.98 34.43 -5.87
N ALA A 322 30.25 33.37 -6.63
CA ALA A 322 29.35 32.81 -7.61
C ALA A 322 29.28 31.29 -7.44
N LEU A 323 28.07 30.75 -7.49
CA LEU A 323 27.81 29.32 -7.43
C LEU A 323 26.82 28.95 -8.54
N GLY A 324 27.25 28.14 -9.49
CA GLY A 324 26.42 27.81 -10.63
C GLY A 324 27.13 26.94 -11.66
N ASN A 325 26.50 26.82 -12.82
CA ASN A 325 27.01 26.06 -13.95
C ASN A 325 28.14 26.82 -14.69
N PRO A 326 28.78 26.20 -15.71
CA PRO A 326 29.86 26.84 -16.47
C PRO A 326 29.48 28.18 -17.10
N ALA A 327 28.23 28.35 -17.52
CA ALA A 327 27.76 29.60 -18.11
C ALA A 327 27.73 30.77 -17.10
N LEU A 328 27.53 30.49 -15.81
CA LEU A 328 27.72 31.51 -14.76
C LEU A 328 29.19 31.84 -14.58
N MET A 329 30.06 30.81 -14.57
CA MET A 329 31.49 30.99 -14.35
C MET A 329 32.15 31.82 -15.44
N ASP A 330 31.73 31.64 -16.70
CA ASP A 330 32.23 32.45 -17.81
C ASP A 330 31.76 33.91 -17.78
N GLN A 331 30.62 34.22 -17.15
CA GLN A 331 30.17 35.60 -16.94
C GLN A 331 30.91 36.33 -15.82
N MET A 332 31.52 35.57 -14.91
CA MET A 332 32.22 36.09 -13.73
C MET A 332 33.75 36.16 -13.91
N LYS A 333 34.26 35.74 -15.08
CA LYS A 333 35.66 35.93 -15.50
C LYS A 333 35.91 37.38 -15.90
#